data_AF-A0A5K1D4V5-F1
#
_entry.id   AF-A0A5K1D4V5-F1
#
_cell.length_a   1.000
_cell.length_b   1.000
_cell.length_c   1.000
_cell.angle_alpha   90.00
_cell.angle_beta   90.00
_cell.angle_gamma   90.00
#
_symmetry.space_group_name_H-M   'P 1'
#
loop_
_entity.id
_entity.type
_entity.pdbx_description
1 polymer ?
#
loop_
_entity_poly.entity_id
_entity_poly.type
_entity_poly.pdbx_seq_one_letter_code
_entity_poly.pdbx_strand_id
1 'polypeptide(L)'
;MNKKNAHFFLPLVLVLLTATISGQKSVFARIPIGVNYAKHAHGGNPSPAAVISALRSMRIDRVRLLVPDLDLIQAFSYTGISLLLCLHNSYVPRFASNESEAYTWVRDHVASRYPRIRVVMLSLGSNVLTLSPDLAEFVLPAVQNVHRALRKLGLRHVSVSTTASFEALTSAFPPSGAQFHQFAAQSFFAPLLDFLSATNSSFLVDICPYDLFRTDPEIPIGFALFQEEPFSFRDDPVTGIRYRNLFDVMVDAVINGMAALGHDDIPVVVTETGWPSSGGPGEPEASLVYAEMYNRGLVRHLAESV
;
A
#
# COMPACT_ATOMS: atom_id res chain seq x y z
N MET A 1 -8.47 -9.94 35.23
CA MET A 1 -7.07 -9.95 35.70
C MET A 1 -6.19 -9.45 34.56
N ASN A 2 -5.55 -8.29 34.75
CA ASN A 2 -4.91 -7.45 33.74
C ASN A 2 -3.91 -8.19 32.85
N LYS A 3 -4.17 -8.24 31.53
CA LYS A 3 -3.12 -8.44 30.53
C LYS A 3 -2.47 -7.08 30.25
N LYS A 4 -1.23 -6.94 30.71
CA LYS A 4 -0.37 -5.80 30.40
C LYS A 4 0.07 -5.94 28.94
N ASN A 5 -0.29 -4.97 28.12
CA ASN A 5 0.17 -4.84 26.74
C ASN A 5 1.67 -4.48 26.74
N ALA A 6 2.46 -5.26 26.02
CA ALA A 6 3.88 -5.00 25.81
C ALA A 6 4.07 -3.92 24.73
N HIS A 7 5.17 -3.19 24.86
CA HIS A 7 5.35 -1.82 24.38
C HIS A 7 5.84 -1.69 22.92
N PHE A 8 5.49 -0.55 22.32
CA PHE A 8 5.76 -0.08 20.96
C PHE A 8 7.18 0.48 20.77
N PHE A 9 7.81 0.23 19.62
CA PHE A 9 8.96 1.01 19.11
C PHE A 9 9.10 1.03 17.56
N LEU A 10 9.38 2.24 17.04
CA LEU A 10 10.02 2.65 15.77
C LEU A 10 9.26 2.57 14.41
N PRO A 11 9.71 3.39 13.42
CA PRO A 11 8.95 3.81 12.24
C PRO A 11 9.04 2.77 11.11
N LEU A 12 7.90 2.57 10.45
CA LEU A 12 7.69 1.57 9.41
C LEU A 12 7.99 2.17 8.02
N VAL A 13 8.95 1.61 7.29
CA VAL A 13 9.33 2.04 5.92
C VAL A 13 8.39 1.40 4.90
N LEU A 14 7.92 2.15 3.89
CA LEU A 14 6.92 1.68 2.90
C LEU A 14 7.45 1.76 1.44
N VAL A 15 7.04 0.85 0.57
CA VAL A 15 7.36 0.82 -0.87
C VAL A 15 6.11 1.09 -1.72
N LEU A 16 6.20 1.87 -2.81
CA LEU A 16 5.11 2.19 -3.75
C LEU A 16 5.55 1.82 -5.19
N LEU A 17 5.10 0.70 -5.75
CA LEU A 17 5.40 0.29 -7.14
C LEU A 17 4.50 1.02 -8.16
N THR A 18 5.01 1.26 -9.36
CA THR A 18 4.19 1.54 -10.56
C THR A 18 4.91 0.94 -11.76
N ALA A 19 4.32 -0.08 -12.40
CA ALA A 19 4.82 -0.62 -13.66
C ALA A 19 3.96 -0.06 -14.81
N THR A 20 4.59 0.58 -15.78
CA THR A 20 3.97 0.90 -17.08
C THR A 20 4.97 0.55 -18.18
N ILE A 21 4.65 -0.42 -19.03
CA ILE A 21 5.43 -0.73 -20.22
C ILE A 21 4.78 -0.04 -21.42
N SER A 22 5.37 1.06 -21.88
CA SER A 22 5.25 1.45 -23.29
C SER A 22 6.48 2.23 -23.73
N GLY A 23 7.13 1.72 -24.77
CA GLY A 23 8.49 2.06 -25.14
C GLY A 23 8.71 3.52 -25.53
N GLN A 24 9.67 4.16 -24.87
CA GLN A 24 10.67 5.06 -25.47
C GLN A 24 11.70 5.50 -24.41
N LYS A 25 12.98 5.33 -24.74
CA LYS A 25 14.21 5.85 -24.09
C LYS A 25 14.30 5.63 -22.56
N SER A 26 15.02 4.57 -22.18
CA SER A 26 15.44 4.29 -20.80
C SER A 26 16.25 5.45 -20.21
N VAL A 27 15.55 6.31 -19.47
CA VAL A 27 16.08 6.90 -18.25
C VAL A 27 15.71 5.87 -17.19
N PHE A 28 16.69 5.17 -16.62
CA PHE A 28 16.46 4.21 -15.52
C PHE A 28 15.66 4.90 -14.42
N ALA A 29 14.34 4.68 -14.40
CA ALA A 29 13.44 5.32 -13.46
C ALA A 29 13.48 4.49 -12.18
N ARG A 30 14.21 5.00 -11.17
CA ARG A 30 14.27 4.38 -9.85
C ARG A 30 12.85 4.17 -9.31
N ILE A 31 12.53 2.96 -8.86
CA ILE A 31 11.25 2.68 -8.20
C ILE A 31 11.14 3.59 -6.96
N PRO A 32 10.09 4.42 -6.84
CA PRO A 32 9.99 5.36 -5.75
C PRO A 32 9.68 4.66 -4.43
N ILE A 33 10.39 5.03 -3.36
CA ILE A 33 10.18 4.52 -2.00
C ILE A 33 9.48 5.61 -1.17
N GLY A 34 8.59 5.22 -0.27
CA GLY A 34 7.85 6.11 0.63
C GLY A 34 7.94 5.70 2.09
N VAL A 35 7.17 6.36 2.95
CA VAL A 35 7.05 5.99 4.38
C VAL A 35 5.60 6.13 4.82
N ASN A 36 5.15 5.19 5.66
CA ASN A 36 3.88 5.28 6.37
C ASN A 36 4.02 6.19 7.60
N TYR A 37 3.18 7.22 7.68
CA TYR A 37 3.13 8.08 8.85
C TYR A 37 1.75 8.03 9.51
N ALA A 38 1.71 7.38 10.67
CA ALA A 38 0.58 7.34 11.57
C ALA A 38 0.89 8.10 12.87
N LYS A 39 -0.14 8.77 13.41
CA LYS A 39 -0.12 9.24 14.80
C LYS A 39 -0.59 8.10 15.69
N HIS A 40 0.29 7.58 16.54
CA HIS A 40 -0.05 6.63 17.60
C HIS A 40 -0.96 7.29 18.64
N ALA A 41 -1.97 6.55 19.12
CA ALA A 41 -2.92 7.01 20.12
C ALA A 41 -2.30 7.31 21.50
N HIS A 42 -1.13 6.73 21.80
CA HIS A 42 -0.52 6.77 23.13
C HIS A 42 0.71 7.71 23.24
N GLY A 43 0.88 8.62 22.28
CA GLY A 43 1.98 9.60 22.29
C GLY A 43 3.30 9.06 21.72
N GLY A 44 4.38 9.83 21.85
CA GLY A 44 5.71 9.46 21.34
C GLY A 44 5.89 9.60 19.82
N ASN A 45 4.91 10.19 19.12
CA ASN A 45 4.98 10.38 17.67
C ASN A 45 6.08 11.40 17.32
N PRO A 46 6.96 11.09 16.35
CA PRO A 46 7.85 12.11 15.80
C PRO A 46 6.99 13.25 15.26
N SER A 47 7.41 14.49 15.49
CA SER A 47 6.70 15.66 14.96
C SER A 47 6.73 15.64 13.43
N PRO A 48 5.74 16.22 12.74
CA PRO A 48 5.78 16.31 11.28
C PRO A 48 7.08 16.92 10.76
N ALA A 49 7.64 17.92 11.45
CA ALA A 49 8.93 18.53 11.11
C ALA A 49 10.09 17.54 11.22
N ALA A 50 10.13 16.70 12.26
CA ALA A 50 11.15 15.67 12.42
C ALA A 50 11.03 14.60 11.31
N VAL A 51 9.81 14.18 10.98
CA VAL A 51 9.54 13.25 9.88
C VAL A 51 10.01 13.85 8.55
N ILE A 52 9.62 15.08 8.23
CA ILE A 52 10.05 15.77 7.01
C ILE A 52 11.58 15.89 6.92
N SER A 53 12.25 16.21 8.03
CA SER A 53 13.71 16.27 8.09
C SER A 53 14.37 14.92 7.80
N ALA A 54 13.86 13.84 8.41
CA ALA A 54 14.35 12.49 8.17
C ALA A 54 14.12 12.02 6.72
N LEU A 55 12.94 12.30 6.16
CA LEU A 55 12.64 11.96 4.76
C LEU A 55 13.60 12.66 3.80
N ARG A 56 13.91 13.95 4.04
CA ARG A 56 14.88 14.70 3.25
C ARG A 56 16.29 14.13 3.34
N SER A 57 16.74 13.74 4.54
CA SER A 57 18.08 13.14 4.70
C SER A 57 18.19 11.79 3.98
N MET A 58 17.10 11.03 3.93
CA MET A 58 17.01 9.75 3.21
C MET A 58 16.68 9.89 1.72
N ARG A 59 16.45 11.11 1.22
CA ARG A 59 15.98 11.39 -0.16
C ARG A 59 14.68 10.66 -0.52
N ILE A 60 13.80 10.52 0.46
CA ILE A 60 12.44 10.00 0.29
C ILE A 60 11.49 11.18 0.07
N ASP A 61 10.71 11.12 -1.00
CA ASP A 61 9.82 12.20 -1.43
C ASP A 61 8.33 11.78 -1.43
N ARG A 62 7.99 10.66 -0.80
CA ARG A 62 6.61 10.14 -0.70
C ARG A 62 6.23 9.75 0.71
N VAL A 63 5.01 10.09 1.11
CA VAL A 63 4.43 9.73 2.40
C VAL A 63 2.98 9.31 2.25
N ARG A 64 2.61 8.19 2.88
CA ARG A 64 1.22 7.78 3.10
C ARG A 64 0.81 8.22 4.50
N LEU A 65 -0.20 9.09 4.58
CA LEU A 65 -0.77 9.57 5.83
C LEU A 65 -1.97 8.70 6.18
N LEU A 66 -1.82 7.87 7.22
CA LEU A 66 -2.85 6.88 7.60
C LEU A 66 -4.06 7.55 8.28
N VAL A 67 -3.84 8.66 8.98
CA VAL A 67 -4.88 9.48 9.61
C VAL A 67 -4.65 10.95 9.26
N PRO A 68 -5.05 11.39 8.06
CA PRO A 68 -4.73 12.72 7.55
C PRO A 68 -5.71 13.76 8.09
N ASP A 69 -5.36 14.38 9.22
CA ASP A 69 -6.04 15.59 9.70
C ASP A 69 -5.49 16.87 9.05
N LEU A 70 -6.24 17.96 9.16
CA LEU A 70 -5.93 19.23 8.51
C LEU A 70 -4.57 19.80 8.92
N ASP A 71 -4.17 19.65 10.18
CA ASP A 71 -2.90 20.16 10.71
C ASP A 71 -1.73 19.33 10.20
N LEU A 72 -1.89 18.00 10.19
CA LEU A 72 -0.90 17.07 9.67
C LEU A 72 -0.66 17.30 8.17
N ILE A 73 -1.73 17.41 7.38
CA ILE A 73 -1.61 17.73 5.94
C ILE A 73 -0.93 19.09 5.77
N GLN A 74 -1.32 20.10 6.56
CA GLN A 74 -0.75 21.45 6.49
C GLN A 74 0.76 21.47 6.77
N ALA A 75 1.25 20.61 7.67
CA ALA A 75 2.66 20.52 8.01
C ALA A 75 3.57 20.14 6.83
N PHE A 76 3.02 19.52 5.77
CA PHE A 76 3.77 19.19 4.55
C PHE A 76 3.78 20.31 3.50
N SER A 77 3.25 21.49 3.80
CA SER A 77 3.24 22.65 2.88
C SER A 77 4.65 23.02 2.41
N TYR A 78 4.78 23.26 1.11
CA TYR A 78 6.02 23.68 0.44
C TYR A 78 7.20 22.72 0.63
N THR A 79 6.95 21.47 1.03
CA THR A 79 8.02 20.48 1.22
C THR A 79 8.46 19.81 -0.07
N GLY A 80 7.57 19.77 -1.09
CA GLY A 80 7.74 19.02 -2.32
C GLY A 80 7.39 17.53 -2.22
N ILE A 81 7.16 17.02 -0.99
CA ILE A 81 6.83 15.62 -0.71
C ILE A 81 5.42 15.31 -1.22
N SER A 82 5.29 14.21 -1.97
CA SER A 82 4.03 13.69 -2.48
C SER A 82 3.26 12.93 -1.41
N LEU A 83 1.96 13.21 -1.27
CA LEU A 83 1.11 12.62 -0.24
C LEU A 83 0.08 11.66 -0.84
N LEU A 84 -0.01 10.47 -0.26
CA LEU A 84 -1.16 9.57 -0.34
C LEU A 84 -1.97 9.73 0.95
N LEU A 85 -3.23 10.13 0.85
CA LEU A 85 -4.09 10.32 2.03
C LEU A 85 -5.04 9.14 2.20
N CYS A 86 -5.05 8.52 3.38
CA CYS A 86 -5.96 7.43 3.71
C CYS A 86 -7.20 7.95 4.42
N LEU A 87 -8.38 7.60 3.91
CA LEU A 87 -9.65 7.90 4.56
C LEU A 87 -10.14 6.62 5.24
N HIS A 88 -10.50 6.75 6.52
CA HIS A 88 -10.99 5.65 7.34
C HIS A 88 -12.27 5.01 6.78
N ASN A 89 -12.49 3.72 7.07
CA ASN A 89 -13.66 2.95 6.58
C ASN A 89 -15.01 3.63 6.92
N SER A 90 -15.07 4.41 8.00
CA SER A 90 -16.27 5.18 8.38
C SER A 90 -16.72 6.24 7.37
N TYR A 91 -15.84 6.67 6.44
CA TYR A 91 -16.22 7.59 5.37
C TYR A 91 -16.94 6.89 4.22
N VAL A 92 -16.71 5.59 4.03
CA VAL A 92 -17.18 4.82 2.87
C VAL A 92 -18.70 4.94 2.67
N PRO A 93 -19.59 4.60 3.64
CA PRO A 93 -21.03 4.65 3.42
C PRO A 93 -21.55 6.08 3.21
N ARG A 94 -20.95 7.07 3.88
CA ARG A 94 -21.33 8.48 3.75
C ARG A 94 -20.97 9.03 2.37
N PHE A 95 -19.78 8.71 1.88
CA PHE A 95 -19.33 9.15 0.57
C PHE A 95 -20.03 8.40 -0.55
N ALA A 96 -20.42 7.14 -0.35
CA ALA A 96 -21.23 6.39 -1.29
C ALA A 96 -22.61 7.04 -1.50
N SER A 97 -23.28 7.36 -0.40
CA SER A 97 -24.66 7.87 -0.41
C SER A 97 -24.78 9.38 -0.69
N ASN A 98 -23.74 10.17 -0.41
CA ASN A 98 -23.78 11.62 -0.52
C ASN A 98 -22.56 12.19 -1.25
N GLU A 99 -22.72 12.47 -2.56
CA GLU A 99 -21.66 13.07 -3.38
C GLU A 99 -21.21 14.45 -2.85
N SER A 100 -22.11 15.22 -2.23
CA SER A 100 -21.78 16.56 -1.69
C SER A 100 -20.82 16.48 -0.51
N GLU A 101 -20.88 15.41 0.28
CA GLU A 101 -19.93 15.18 1.36
C GLU A 101 -18.54 14.83 0.84
N ALA A 102 -18.45 13.93 -0.16
CA ALA A 102 -17.19 13.62 -0.83
C ALA A 102 -16.58 14.89 -1.46
N TYR A 103 -17.41 15.71 -2.13
CA TYR A 103 -16.98 16.99 -2.72
C TYR A 103 -16.43 17.96 -1.66
N THR A 104 -17.17 18.15 -0.57
CA THR A 104 -16.78 19.05 0.53
C THR A 104 -15.46 18.60 1.14
N TRP A 105 -15.31 17.30 1.41
CA TRP A 105 -14.07 16.76 1.96
C TRP A 105 -12.89 17.02 1.04
N VAL A 106 -13.01 16.70 -0.26
CA VAL A 106 -11.92 16.91 -1.24
C VAL A 106 -11.59 18.40 -1.38
N ARG A 107 -12.60 19.27 -1.42
CA ARG A 107 -12.39 20.73 -1.48
C ARG A 107 -11.59 21.20 -0.27
N ASP A 108 -12.02 20.79 0.92
CA ASP A 108 -11.51 21.33 2.17
C ASP A 108 -10.14 20.74 2.54
N HIS A 109 -9.86 19.48 2.20
CA HIS A 109 -8.61 18.79 2.54
C HIS A 109 -7.57 18.81 1.42
N VAL A 110 -7.99 18.88 0.15
CA VAL A 110 -7.08 18.78 -1.01
C VAL A 110 -7.04 20.09 -1.79
N ALA A 111 -8.18 20.55 -2.33
CA ALA A 111 -8.19 21.68 -3.25
C ALA A 111 -7.74 23.00 -2.60
N SER A 112 -8.19 23.27 -1.37
CA SER A 112 -7.85 24.48 -0.60
C SER A 112 -6.35 24.64 -0.31
N ARG A 113 -5.59 23.55 -0.43
CA ARG A 113 -4.16 23.46 -0.13
C ARG A 113 -3.28 23.40 -1.36
N TYR A 114 -3.85 23.12 -2.53
CA TYR A 114 -3.12 23.13 -3.79
C TYR A 114 -2.78 24.58 -4.21
N PRO A 115 -1.58 24.88 -4.75
CA PRO A 115 -0.46 23.97 -5.04
C PRO A 115 0.58 23.86 -3.92
N ARG A 116 0.33 24.42 -2.73
CA ARG A 116 1.29 24.40 -1.62
C ARG A 116 1.61 22.98 -1.16
N ILE A 117 0.64 22.08 -1.26
CA ILE A 117 0.75 20.68 -0.85
C ILE A 117 0.50 19.79 -2.06
N ARG A 118 1.33 18.75 -2.19
CA ARG A 118 1.32 17.81 -3.32
C ARG A 118 0.61 16.53 -2.94
N VAL A 119 -0.72 16.56 -2.88
CA VAL A 119 -1.52 15.33 -2.80
C VAL A 119 -1.53 14.68 -4.18
N VAL A 120 -1.18 13.41 -4.26
CA VAL A 120 -1.13 12.67 -5.53
C VAL A 120 -2.17 11.56 -5.60
N MET A 121 -2.61 11.06 -4.46
CA MET A 121 -3.55 9.94 -4.40
C MET A 121 -4.39 9.95 -3.12
N LEU A 122 -5.63 9.50 -3.22
CA LEU A 122 -6.51 9.21 -2.09
C LEU A 122 -6.79 7.71 -2.01
N SER A 123 -6.69 7.12 -0.83
CA SER A 123 -7.18 5.76 -0.55
C SER A 123 -8.43 5.85 0.31
N LEU A 124 -9.58 5.43 -0.22
CA LEU A 124 -10.84 5.40 0.53
C LEU A 124 -11.09 4.01 1.11
N GLY A 125 -10.93 3.89 2.42
CA GLY A 125 -10.95 2.62 3.13
C GLY A 125 -9.64 1.84 3.00
N SER A 126 -9.44 0.94 3.96
CA SER A 126 -8.35 -0.03 3.99
C SER A 126 -8.88 -1.37 4.48
N ASN A 127 -8.53 -2.44 3.76
CA ASN A 127 -8.85 -3.82 4.12
C ASN A 127 -10.33 -4.02 4.42
N VAL A 128 -11.21 -3.36 3.64
CA VAL A 128 -12.65 -3.30 3.91
C VAL A 128 -13.27 -4.70 3.94
N LEU A 129 -12.89 -5.59 3.01
CA LEU A 129 -13.44 -6.94 2.95
C LEU A 129 -13.12 -7.79 4.19
N THR A 130 -12.01 -7.51 4.88
CA THR A 130 -11.60 -8.28 6.08
C THR A 130 -12.03 -7.60 7.38
N LEU A 131 -11.94 -6.26 7.45
CA LEU A 131 -12.21 -5.48 8.67
C LEU A 131 -13.65 -4.96 8.78
N SER A 132 -14.35 -4.77 7.66
CA SER A 132 -15.69 -4.18 7.60
C SER A 132 -16.46 -4.70 6.39
N PRO A 133 -16.69 -6.03 6.29
CA PRO A 133 -17.26 -6.67 5.09
C PRO A 133 -18.66 -6.14 4.73
N ASP A 134 -19.41 -5.67 5.72
CA ASP A 134 -20.69 -4.98 5.58
C ASP A 134 -20.60 -3.67 4.77
N LEU A 135 -19.41 -3.09 4.64
CA LEU A 135 -19.18 -1.88 3.86
C LEU A 135 -18.78 -2.13 2.41
N ALA A 136 -18.61 -3.39 1.99
CA ALA A 136 -18.05 -3.76 0.69
C ALA A 136 -18.82 -3.13 -0.49
N GLU A 137 -20.15 -3.19 -0.47
CA GLU A 137 -21.01 -2.65 -1.53
C GLU A 137 -20.92 -1.13 -1.69
N PHE A 138 -20.50 -0.42 -0.64
CA PHE A 138 -20.38 1.04 -0.65
C PHE A 138 -19.03 1.53 -1.15
N VAL A 139 -18.00 0.67 -1.25
CA VAL A 139 -16.64 1.09 -1.62
C VAL A 139 -16.60 1.69 -3.02
N LEU A 140 -17.11 0.99 -4.02
CA LEU A 140 -17.06 1.45 -5.42
C LEU A 140 -17.84 2.76 -5.62
N PRO A 141 -19.11 2.90 -5.18
CA PRO A 141 -19.82 4.18 -5.25
C PRO A 141 -19.07 5.32 -4.54
N ALA A 142 -18.46 5.05 -3.39
CA ALA A 142 -17.74 6.07 -2.63
C ALA A 142 -16.46 6.54 -3.36
N VAL A 143 -15.67 5.61 -3.90
CA VAL A 143 -14.47 5.90 -4.69
C VAL A 143 -14.84 6.68 -5.96
N GLN A 144 -15.93 6.30 -6.64
CA GLN A 144 -16.45 7.03 -7.80
C GLN A 144 -16.88 8.46 -7.44
N ASN A 145 -17.53 8.67 -6.30
CA ASN A 145 -17.96 10.00 -5.84
C ASN A 145 -16.74 10.89 -5.52
N VAL A 146 -15.70 10.34 -4.88
CA VAL A 146 -14.44 11.04 -4.65
C VAL A 146 -13.75 11.39 -5.99
N HIS A 147 -13.75 10.47 -6.96
CA HIS A 147 -13.21 10.76 -8.30
C HIS A 147 -13.96 11.91 -8.97
N ARG A 148 -15.30 11.90 -8.96
CA ARG A 148 -16.11 13.00 -9.52
C ARG A 148 -15.81 14.33 -8.83
N ALA A 149 -15.65 14.33 -7.50
CA ALA A 149 -15.25 15.51 -6.75
C ALA A 149 -13.89 16.06 -7.21
N LEU A 150 -12.88 15.19 -7.34
CA LEU A 150 -11.55 15.58 -7.86
C LEU A 150 -11.64 16.20 -9.26
N ARG A 151 -12.45 15.61 -10.17
CA ARG A 151 -12.65 16.15 -11.52
C ARG A 151 -13.35 17.52 -11.50
N LYS A 152 -14.41 17.68 -10.71
CA LYS A 152 -15.14 18.96 -10.56
C LYS A 152 -14.26 20.08 -10.01
N LEU A 153 -13.32 19.75 -9.13
CA LEU A 153 -12.36 20.70 -8.54
C LEU A 153 -11.12 20.93 -9.42
N GLY A 154 -11.04 20.33 -10.61
CA GLY A 154 -9.91 20.49 -11.53
C GLY A 154 -8.64 19.73 -11.12
N LEU A 155 -8.71 18.86 -10.11
CA LEU A 155 -7.59 18.08 -9.56
C LEU A 155 -7.33 16.80 -10.38
N ARG A 156 -7.10 16.96 -11.68
CA ARG A 156 -6.96 15.83 -12.62
C ARG A 156 -5.74 14.93 -12.37
N HIS A 157 -4.73 15.48 -11.69
CA HIS A 157 -3.47 14.82 -11.35
C HIS A 157 -3.57 13.95 -10.09
N VAL A 158 -4.69 14.01 -9.36
CA VAL A 158 -4.92 13.20 -8.16
C VAL A 158 -5.74 11.97 -8.56
N SER A 159 -5.22 10.80 -8.26
CA SER A 159 -5.91 9.52 -8.43
C SER A 159 -6.63 9.10 -7.14
N VAL A 160 -7.56 8.15 -7.24
CA VAL A 160 -8.28 7.59 -6.09
C VAL A 160 -8.43 6.09 -6.25
N SER A 161 -8.27 5.37 -5.15
CA SER A 161 -8.43 3.92 -5.06
C SER A 161 -8.87 3.52 -3.64
N THR A 162 -8.85 2.24 -3.32
CA THR A 162 -9.05 1.68 -1.99
C THR A 162 -7.92 0.70 -1.70
N THR A 163 -7.45 0.63 -0.45
CA THR A 163 -6.36 -0.30 -0.09
C THR A 163 -6.93 -1.68 0.19
N ALA A 164 -6.48 -2.68 -0.56
CA ALA A 164 -6.83 -4.08 -0.38
C ALA A 164 -5.83 -4.79 0.55
N SER A 165 -6.32 -5.86 1.20
CA SER A 165 -5.46 -6.79 1.93
C SER A 165 -4.93 -7.84 0.97
N PHE A 166 -3.67 -8.27 1.14
CA PHE A 166 -3.14 -9.44 0.45
C PHE A 166 -3.98 -10.70 0.70
N GLU A 167 -4.64 -10.80 1.87
CA GLU A 167 -5.57 -11.90 2.22
C GLU A 167 -6.81 -11.96 1.33
N ALA A 168 -7.00 -11.02 0.40
CA ALA A 168 -8.05 -11.12 -0.61
C ALA A 168 -7.77 -12.20 -1.67
N LEU A 169 -6.52 -12.69 -1.77
CA LEU A 169 -6.09 -13.72 -2.69
C LEU A 169 -6.18 -15.13 -2.07
N THR A 170 -6.42 -16.13 -2.91
CA THR A 170 -6.51 -17.54 -2.51
C THR A 170 -5.19 -18.16 -2.08
N SER A 171 -4.09 -17.75 -2.73
CA SER A 171 -2.73 -18.23 -2.45
C SER A 171 -1.71 -17.22 -2.98
N ALA A 172 -0.55 -17.18 -2.34
CA ALA A 172 0.64 -16.48 -2.83
C ALA A 172 1.47 -17.33 -3.81
N PHE A 173 1.37 -18.67 -3.74
CA PHE A 173 2.22 -19.56 -4.51
C PHE A 173 1.45 -20.73 -5.16
N PRO A 174 1.76 -21.08 -6.43
CA PRO A 174 2.60 -20.30 -7.35
C PRO A 174 1.88 -18.99 -7.75
N PRO A 175 2.61 -17.86 -7.91
CA PRO A 175 2.01 -16.58 -8.29
C PRO A 175 1.12 -16.66 -9.53
N SER A 176 1.50 -17.45 -10.54
CA SER A 176 0.72 -17.65 -11.76
C SER A 176 -0.68 -18.23 -11.53
N GLY A 177 -0.90 -18.88 -10.38
CA GLY A 177 -2.18 -19.49 -10.00
C GLY A 177 -3.00 -18.62 -9.06
N ALA A 178 -2.49 -17.46 -8.64
CA ALA A 178 -3.15 -16.58 -7.70
C ALA A 178 -4.44 -16.00 -8.28
N GLN A 179 -5.50 -16.00 -7.49
CA GLN A 179 -6.81 -15.45 -7.84
C GLN A 179 -7.42 -14.77 -6.62
N PHE A 180 -8.24 -13.74 -6.82
CA PHE A 180 -9.08 -13.23 -5.74
C PHE A 180 -10.09 -14.29 -5.30
N HIS A 181 -10.44 -14.31 -4.02
CA HIS A 181 -11.47 -15.22 -3.50
C HIS A 181 -12.78 -15.11 -4.30
N GLN A 182 -13.34 -16.25 -4.69
CA GLN A 182 -14.46 -16.37 -5.64
C GLN A 182 -15.63 -15.41 -5.34
N PHE A 183 -16.03 -15.28 -4.06
CA PHE A 183 -17.14 -14.40 -3.67
C PHE A 183 -16.84 -12.92 -3.92
N ALA A 184 -15.60 -12.47 -3.71
CA ALA A 184 -15.19 -11.08 -3.87
C ALA A 184 -14.70 -10.78 -5.30
N ALA A 185 -14.21 -11.78 -6.03
CA ALA A 185 -13.60 -11.63 -7.33
C ALA A 185 -14.52 -10.89 -8.32
N GLN A 186 -15.74 -11.38 -8.51
CA GLN A 186 -16.69 -10.80 -9.46
C GLN A 186 -17.55 -9.68 -8.85
N SER A 187 -17.90 -9.78 -7.57
CA SER A 187 -18.82 -8.83 -6.93
C SER A 187 -18.14 -7.52 -6.49
N PHE A 188 -16.83 -7.55 -6.24
CA PHE A 188 -16.09 -6.43 -5.68
C PHE A 188 -14.87 -6.07 -6.53
N PHE A 189 -13.96 -7.01 -6.80
CA PHE A 189 -12.69 -6.71 -7.46
C PHE A 189 -12.85 -6.38 -8.94
N ALA A 190 -13.57 -7.18 -9.72
CA ALA A 190 -13.80 -6.91 -11.14
C ALA A 190 -14.35 -5.49 -11.40
N PRO A 191 -15.47 -5.04 -10.78
CA PRO A 191 -15.99 -3.70 -11.04
C PRO A 191 -15.10 -2.58 -10.45
N LEU A 192 -14.31 -2.87 -9.41
CA LEU A 192 -13.29 -1.93 -8.92
C LEU A 192 -12.15 -1.77 -9.93
N LEU A 193 -11.63 -2.88 -10.48
CA LEU A 193 -10.55 -2.87 -11.46
C LEU A 193 -10.99 -2.20 -12.77
N ASP A 194 -12.21 -2.46 -13.25
CA ASP A 194 -12.82 -1.74 -14.38
C ASP A 194 -12.75 -0.21 -14.18
N PHE A 195 -13.13 0.24 -12.98
CA PHE A 195 -13.07 1.66 -12.62
C PHE A 195 -11.63 2.20 -12.56
N LEU A 196 -10.69 1.44 -11.98
CA LEU A 196 -9.30 1.87 -11.87
C LEU A 196 -8.64 1.99 -13.24
N SER A 197 -8.86 1.03 -14.14
CA SER A 197 -8.39 1.10 -15.54
C SER A 197 -9.02 2.31 -16.26
N ALA A 198 -10.35 2.47 -16.20
CA ALA A 198 -11.05 3.57 -16.86
C ALA A 198 -10.64 4.97 -16.37
N THR A 199 -10.11 5.07 -15.15
CA THR A 199 -9.68 6.35 -14.55
C THR A 199 -8.16 6.54 -14.53
N ASN A 200 -7.40 5.60 -15.11
CA ASN A 200 -5.94 5.56 -15.07
C ASN A 200 -5.39 5.70 -13.64
N SER A 201 -6.01 4.95 -12.71
CA SER A 201 -5.64 4.87 -11.31
C SER A 201 -4.79 3.61 -11.04
N SER A 202 -4.49 3.34 -9.78
CA SER A 202 -3.65 2.21 -9.37
C SER A 202 -4.36 1.32 -8.36
N PHE A 203 -4.04 0.02 -8.38
CA PHE A 203 -4.49 -0.91 -7.36
C PHE A 203 -3.60 -0.78 -6.13
N LEU A 204 -4.21 -0.55 -4.96
CA LEU A 204 -3.49 -0.37 -3.70
C LEU A 204 -3.57 -1.64 -2.87
N VAL A 205 -2.43 -2.12 -2.39
CA VAL A 205 -2.36 -3.36 -1.61
C VAL A 205 -1.33 -3.30 -0.51
N ASP A 206 -1.70 -3.76 0.67
CA ASP A 206 -0.78 -3.98 1.77
C ASP A 206 -0.13 -5.38 1.61
N ILE A 207 1.20 -5.44 1.50
CA ILE A 207 2.01 -6.66 1.33
C ILE A 207 2.95 -6.82 2.52
N CYS A 208 2.65 -7.76 3.41
CA CYS A 208 3.42 -8.02 4.63
C CYS A 208 4.04 -9.43 4.60
N PRO A 209 5.27 -9.60 4.09
CA PRO A 209 5.93 -10.92 4.04
C PRO A 209 6.09 -11.59 5.41
N TYR A 210 6.24 -10.80 6.49
CA TYR A 210 6.28 -11.32 7.86
C TYR A 210 5.00 -12.10 8.23
N ASP A 211 3.82 -11.58 7.86
CA ASP A 211 2.54 -12.20 8.21
C ASP A 211 2.35 -13.54 7.49
N LEU A 212 2.75 -13.60 6.22
CA LEU A 212 2.71 -14.84 5.44
C LEU A 212 3.76 -15.84 5.95
N PHE A 213 5.00 -15.40 6.21
CA PHE A 213 6.05 -16.23 6.80
C PHE A 213 5.61 -16.90 8.11
N ARG A 214 4.89 -16.18 8.96
CA ARG A 214 4.40 -16.72 10.24
C ARG A 214 3.38 -17.84 10.11
N THR A 215 2.61 -17.84 9.02
CA THR A 215 1.48 -18.77 8.84
C THR A 215 1.86 -19.94 7.95
N ASP A 216 2.95 -19.83 7.19
CA ASP A 216 3.45 -20.89 6.32
C ASP A 216 4.86 -21.35 6.75
N PRO A 217 4.98 -22.52 7.41
CA PRO A 217 6.26 -23.05 7.87
C PRO A 217 7.19 -23.51 6.73
N GLU A 218 6.69 -23.61 5.49
CA GLU A 218 7.52 -23.95 4.34
C GLU A 218 8.34 -22.75 3.84
N ILE A 219 8.02 -21.53 4.28
CA ILE A 219 8.74 -20.32 3.88
C ILE A 219 10.04 -20.20 4.72
N PRO A 220 11.22 -20.33 4.10
CA PRO A 220 12.47 -20.14 4.82
C PRO A 220 12.62 -18.66 5.19
N ILE A 221 13.06 -18.37 6.42
CA ILE A 221 13.25 -16.99 6.90
C ILE A 221 14.18 -16.17 5.99
N GLY A 222 15.24 -16.79 5.45
CA GLY A 222 16.16 -16.11 4.53
C GLY A 222 15.48 -15.65 3.24
N PHE A 223 14.53 -16.43 2.71
CA PHE A 223 13.75 -16.07 1.53
C PHE A 223 12.82 -14.87 1.80
N ALA A 224 12.26 -14.77 3.01
CA ALA A 224 11.44 -13.64 3.42
C ALA A 224 12.25 -12.36 3.71
N LEU A 225 13.55 -12.51 4.03
CA LEU A 225 14.47 -11.43 4.40
C LEU A 225 15.44 -11.01 3.28
N PHE A 226 15.18 -11.38 2.03
CA PHE A 226 16.05 -11.08 0.88
C PHE A 226 17.49 -11.61 1.04
N GLN A 227 17.68 -12.74 1.73
CA GLN A 227 18.99 -13.36 1.83
C GLN A 227 19.29 -14.19 0.59
N GLU A 228 20.45 -13.93 -0.01
CA GLU A 228 20.98 -14.68 -1.14
C GLU A 228 21.78 -15.89 -0.66
N GLU A 229 21.07 -16.99 -0.41
CA GLU A 229 21.68 -18.28 -0.10
C GLU A 229 21.56 -19.23 -1.30
N PRO A 230 22.51 -20.17 -1.50
CA PRO A 230 22.37 -21.23 -2.49
C PRO A 230 21.03 -21.97 -2.29
N PHE A 231 20.28 -22.15 -3.37
CA PHE A 231 18.95 -22.80 -3.35
C PHE A 231 17.84 -22.04 -2.60
N SER A 232 18.07 -20.80 -2.15
CA SER A 232 17.01 -19.92 -1.63
C SER A 232 16.24 -19.27 -2.78
N PHE A 233 15.47 -20.08 -3.50
CA PHE A 233 14.59 -19.64 -4.57
C PHE A 233 13.35 -20.52 -4.66
N ARG A 234 12.29 -19.99 -5.29
CA ARG A 234 11.07 -20.73 -5.62
C ARG A 234 10.80 -20.54 -7.11
N ASP A 235 10.62 -21.65 -7.82
CA ASP A 235 10.31 -21.63 -9.26
C ASP A 235 8.80 -21.75 -9.43
N ASP A 236 8.20 -20.80 -10.15
CA ASP A 236 6.82 -20.91 -10.59
C ASP A 236 6.73 -21.93 -11.73
N PRO A 237 6.03 -23.07 -11.55
CA PRO A 237 6.06 -24.18 -12.49
C PRO A 237 5.31 -23.89 -13.79
N VAL A 238 4.46 -22.85 -13.83
CA VAL A 238 3.66 -22.50 -15.01
C VAL A 238 4.42 -21.52 -15.89
N THR A 239 5.00 -20.48 -15.28
CA THR A 239 5.70 -19.42 -16.01
C THR A 239 7.20 -19.68 -16.18
N GLY A 240 7.78 -20.54 -15.34
CA GLY A 240 9.22 -20.77 -15.26
C GLY A 240 10.00 -19.64 -14.59
N ILE A 241 9.31 -18.64 -14.02
CA ILE A 241 9.95 -17.53 -13.31
C ILE A 241 10.54 -18.04 -11.99
N ARG A 242 11.79 -17.65 -11.73
CA ARG A 242 12.51 -17.93 -10.49
C ARG A 242 12.43 -16.75 -9.55
N TYR A 243 11.73 -16.91 -8.44
CA TYR A 243 11.64 -15.94 -7.37
C TYR A 243 12.75 -16.16 -6.34
N ARG A 244 13.39 -15.08 -5.90
CA ARG A 244 14.47 -15.12 -4.89
C ARG A 244 14.09 -14.51 -3.55
N ASN A 245 12.91 -13.89 -3.48
CA ASN A 245 12.39 -13.32 -2.25
C ASN A 245 10.86 -13.47 -2.21
N LEU A 246 10.30 -13.46 -0.99
CA LEU A 246 8.86 -13.58 -0.78
C LEU A 246 8.07 -12.34 -1.25
N PHE A 247 8.70 -11.17 -1.23
CA PHE A 247 8.04 -9.92 -1.63
C PHE A 247 7.60 -9.97 -3.10
N ASP A 248 8.49 -10.41 -4.01
CA ASP A 248 8.17 -10.54 -5.43
C ASP A 248 7.11 -11.61 -5.68
N VAL A 249 7.15 -12.73 -4.93
CA VAL A 249 6.10 -13.76 -4.98
C VAL A 249 4.73 -13.14 -4.67
N MET A 250 4.65 -12.34 -3.60
CA MET A 250 3.40 -11.69 -3.21
C MET A 250 2.97 -10.60 -4.21
N VAL A 251 3.89 -9.79 -4.72
CA VAL A 251 3.57 -8.76 -5.73
C VAL A 251 3.04 -9.42 -7.01
N ASP A 252 3.72 -10.45 -7.53
CA ASP A 252 3.29 -11.12 -8.74
C ASP A 252 1.99 -11.92 -8.53
N ALA A 253 1.73 -12.44 -7.32
CA ALA A 253 0.45 -13.05 -7.00
C ALA A 253 -0.71 -12.02 -7.11
N VAL A 254 -0.51 -10.78 -6.68
CA VAL A 254 -1.49 -9.70 -6.88
C VAL A 254 -1.68 -9.39 -8.37
N ILE A 255 -0.59 -9.27 -9.12
CA ILE A 255 -0.64 -8.98 -10.56
C ILE A 255 -1.40 -10.08 -11.30
N ASN A 256 -1.07 -11.35 -11.04
CA ASN A 256 -1.77 -12.49 -11.65
C ASN A 256 -3.24 -12.56 -11.21
N GLY A 257 -3.55 -12.24 -9.95
CA GLY A 257 -4.93 -12.16 -9.47
C GLY A 257 -5.78 -11.11 -10.21
N MET A 258 -5.19 -9.96 -10.56
CA MET A 258 -5.85 -8.95 -11.41
C MET A 258 -5.94 -9.41 -12.87
N ALA A 259 -4.88 -10.02 -13.40
CA ALA A 259 -4.85 -10.54 -14.77
C ALA A 259 -5.91 -11.64 -14.98
N ALA A 260 -6.18 -12.47 -13.97
CA ALA A 260 -7.26 -13.46 -13.99
C ALA A 260 -8.66 -12.83 -14.10
N LEU A 261 -8.81 -11.56 -13.76
CA LEU A 261 -10.03 -10.76 -13.97
C LEU A 261 -9.96 -9.90 -15.26
N GLY A 262 -8.93 -10.08 -16.09
CA GLY A 262 -8.78 -9.37 -17.36
C GLY A 262 -8.04 -8.03 -17.27
N HIS A 263 -7.35 -7.76 -16.15
CA HIS A 263 -6.63 -6.51 -15.93
C HIS A 263 -5.13 -6.73 -15.70
N ASP A 264 -4.34 -6.64 -16.76
CA ASP A 264 -2.87 -6.63 -16.75
C ASP A 264 -2.30 -5.21 -16.96
N ASP A 265 -3.17 -4.20 -17.12
CA ASP A 265 -2.86 -2.81 -17.45
C ASP A 265 -2.79 -1.88 -16.24
N ILE A 266 -3.30 -2.31 -15.08
CA ILE A 266 -3.43 -1.47 -13.88
C ILE A 266 -2.13 -1.52 -13.06
N PRO A 267 -1.49 -0.37 -12.79
CA PRO A 267 -0.31 -0.33 -11.93
C PRO A 267 -0.65 -0.79 -10.50
N VAL A 268 0.16 -1.70 -9.94
CA VAL A 268 0.11 -2.07 -8.52
C VAL A 268 0.99 -1.13 -7.72
N VAL A 269 0.38 -0.56 -6.71
CA VAL A 269 1.03 0.25 -5.68
C VAL A 269 0.97 -0.53 -4.37
N VAL A 270 2.13 -0.98 -3.90
CA VAL A 270 2.25 -1.48 -2.52
C VAL A 270 2.04 -0.30 -1.56
N THR A 271 1.19 -0.46 -0.56
CA THR A 271 0.82 0.62 0.39
C THR A 271 1.18 0.30 1.83
N GLU A 272 1.51 -0.95 2.15
CA GLU A 272 2.17 -1.34 3.38
C GLU A 272 3.16 -2.46 3.08
N THR A 273 4.34 -2.38 3.67
CA THR A 273 5.27 -3.50 3.76
C THR A 273 6.27 -3.23 4.86
N GLY A 274 6.84 -4.27 5.47
CA GLY A 274 7.76 -4.09 6.60
C GLY A 274 7.96 -5.38 7.36
N TRP A 275 8.77 -5.27 8.41
CA TRP A 275 9.05 -6.36 9.32
C TRP A 275 9.14 -5.81 10.76
N PRO A 276 8.46 -6.43 11.73
CA PRO A 276 8.38 -5.90 13.09
C PRO A 276 9.72 -5.99 13.81
N SER A 277 10.05 -4.94 14.56
CA SER A 277 11.29 -4.82 15.33
C SER A 277 11.20 -5.39 16.75
N SER A 278 9.99 -5.75 17.18
CA SER A 278 9.68 -6.34 18.48
C SER A 278 8.37 -7.12 18.37
N GLY A 279 8.27 -8.26 19.06
CA GLY A 279 7.05 -9.05 19.16
C GLY A 279 6.87 -9.71 20.53
N GLY A 280 5.78 -10.47 20.67
CA GLY A 280 5.46 -11.22 21.88
C GLY A 280 6.32 -12.47 22.09
N PRO A 281 6.11 -13.21 23.20
CA PRO A 281 6.89 -14.41 23.55
C PRO A 281 6.92 -15.54 22.50
N GLY A 282 6.03 -15.53 21.51
CA GLY A 282 5.96 -16.50 20.42
C GLY A 282 6.35 -15.92 19.06
N GLU A 283 7.07 -14.79 19.04
CA GLU A 283 7.42 -14.05 17.83
C GLU A 283 8.93 -13.72 17.78
N PRO A 284 9.82 -14.71 17.89
CA PRO A 284 11.26 -14.44 17.99
C PRO A 284 11.84 -13.78 16.73
N GLU A 285 11.18 -13.94 15.58
CA GLU A 285 11.54 -13.28 14.33
C GLU A 285 11.11 -11.81 14.27
N ALA A 286 10.26 -11.34 15.18
CA ALA A 286 9.97 -9.91 15.34
C ALA A 286 11.05 -9.25 16.20
N SER A 287 12.20 -8.96 15.59
CA SER A 287 13.36 -8.36 16.26
C SER A 287 13.97 -7.22 15.44
N LEU A 288 14.68 -6.32 16.11
CA LEU A 288 15.40 -5.21 15.44
C LEU A 288 16.34 -5.69 14.34
N VAL A 289 17.00 -6.83 14.55
CA VAL A 289 17.95 -7.41 13.59
C VAL A 289 17.21 -7.82 12.31
N TYR A 290 16.11 -8.57 12.43
CA TYR A 290 15.33 -9.01 11.28
C TYR A 290 14.61 -7.85 10.58
N ALA A 291 14.13 -6.87 11.34
CA ALA A 291 13.56 -5.65 10.79
C ALA A 291 14.57 -4.84 9.95
N GLU A 292 15.81 -4.72 10.44
CA GLU A 292 16.87 -4.08 9.68
C GLU A 292 17.22 -4.88 8.41
N MET A 293 17.36 -6.21 8.53
CA MET A 293 17.64 -7.08 7.39
C MET A 293 16.59 -6.94 6.30
N TYR A 294 15.30 -7.02 6.65
CA TYR A 294 14.20 -6.88 5.70
C TYR A 294 14.23 -5.51 5.01
N ASN A 295 14.28 -4.41 5.77
CA ASN A 295 14.23 -3.06 5.20
C ASN A 295 15.46 -2.77 4.32
N ARG A 296 16.65 -3.25 4.70
CA ARG A 296 17.86 -3.10 3.87
C ARG A 296 17.79 -3.96 2.61
N GLY A 297 17.30 -5.18 2.72
CA GLY A 297 17.08 -6.10 1.60
C GLY A 297 16.12 -5.51 0.58
N LEU A 298 14.97 -5.02 1.05
CA LEU A 298 13.95 -4.38 0.23
C LEU A 298 14.47 -3.12 -0.49
N VAL A 299 15.16 -2.22 0.22
CA VAL A 299 15.72 -1.00 -0.40
C VAL A 299 16.78 -1.34 -1.45
N ARG A 300 17.60 -2.37 -1.21
CA ARG A 300 18.58 -2.85 -2.19
C ARG A 300 17.87 -3.42 -3.42
N HIS A 301 16.94 -4.35 -3.21
CA HIS A 301 16.15 -5.00 -4.25
C HIS A 301 15.53 -3.96 -5.20
N LEU A 302 14.82 -2.97 -4.64
CA LEU A 302 14.15 -1.94 -5.45
C LEU A 302 15.11 -0.96 -6.14
N ALA A 303 16.35 -0.85 -5.68
CA ALA A 303 17.38 -0.07 -6.34
C ALA A 303 18.03 -0.82 -7.52
N GLU A 304 18.01 -2.15 -7.49
CA GLU A 304 18.60 -3.04 -8.49
C GLU A 304 17.59 -3.50 -9.57
N SER A 305 16.29 -3.50 -9.24
CA SER A 305 15.19 -3.90 -10.15
C SER A 305 14.85 -2.88 -11.26
N VAL A 306 15.83 -2.13 -11.77
CA VAL A 306 15.68 -1.11 -12.83
C VAL A 306 16.58 -1.39 -14.02
#